data_AF-A0A1Y4F4J3-F1
#
_entry.id   AF-A0A1Y4F4J3-F1
#
_cell.length_a   1.000
_cell.length_b   1.000
_cell.length_c   1.000
_cell.angle_alpha   90.00
_cell.angle_beta   90.00
_cell.angle_gamma   90.00
#
_symmetry.space_group_name_H-M   'P 1'
#
loop_
_entity.id
_entity.type
_entity.pdbx_description
1 polymer ?
#
loop_
_entity_poly.entity_id
_entity_poly.type
_entity_poly.pdbx_seq_one_letter_code
_entity_poly.pdbx_strand_id
1 'polypeptide(L)'
;MQIKKGKKGSCLRRIAGGILLLAAAACFAFALFNWKREKTAESSYTELKEEVTEKEERPETEEDVPEETPEEAPEETPTAAPEVSSEPESYESAVDFEALWERNADAYAWIRIEGTAIDYPILQKDGNDDYYLNTTIDGQSGLPGSIFTETVSARDFSNYNTVIYGHNMRDGSMFAALHNYADINFMEEHPYIEIFLPDQKLIYEIFAAVVFDDSNLNFTYDFSGEADRESFLEDIASTREMQSVVNTEKLAGTEDKLITLSTCIGDRPENRWLVIAKQIENAE
;
A
#
# COMPACT_ATOMS: atom_id res chain seq x y z
N MET A 1 13.60 -75.22 21.23
CA MET A 1 13.97 -74.33 20.10
C MET A 1 13.26 -72.98 20.32
N GLN A 2 13.92 -72.02 20.97
CA GLN A 2 13.34 -70.71 21.34
C GLN A 2 13.85 -69.63 20.38
N ILE A 3 12.93 -68.96 19.69
CA ILE A 3 13.21 -68.03 18.60
C ILE A 3 13.51 -66.63 19.17
N LYS A 4 14.75 -66.16 19.04
CA LYS A 4 15.16 -64.76 19.30
C LYS A 4 14.60 -63.83 18.21
N LYS A 5 13.32 -63.45 18.29
CA LYS A 5 12.73 -62.35 17.50
C LYS A 5 12.33 -61.23 18.48
N GLY A 6 13.12 -60.15 18.57
CA GLY A 6 12.72 -59.00 19.41
C GLY A 6 13.68 -57.81 19.47
N LYS A 7 15.01 -58.01 19.44
CA LYS A 7 15.96 -56.90 19.63
C LYS A 7 16.11 -55.97 18.41
N LYS A 8 16.15 -56.52 17.18
CA LYS A 8 16.34 -55.70 15.95
C LYS A 8 15.19 -54.72 15.69
N GLY A 9 13.94 -55.12 15.91
CA GLY A 9 12.77 -54.23 15.73
C GLY A 9 12.71 -53.08 16.74
N SER A 10 13.14 -53.30 17.99
CA SER A 10 13.18 -52.26 19.01
C SER A 10 14.26 -51.19 18.75
N CYS A 11 15.43 -51.60 18.24
CA CYS A 11 16.51 -50.69 17.90
C CYS A 11 16.13 -49.81 16.70
N LEU A 12 15.56 -50.43 15.66
CA LEU A 12 15.11 -49.71 14.47
C LEU A 12 14.01 -48.68 14.78
N ARG A 13 13.07 -49.01 15.68
CA ARG A 13 12.03 -48.07 16.17
C ARG A 13 12.62 -46.89 16.96
N ARG A 14 13.65 -47.12 17.78
CA ARG A 14 14.32 -46.04 18.54
C ARG A 14 15.12 -45.11 17.63
N ILE A 15 15.78 -45.66 16.60
CA ILE A 15 16.49 -44.87 15.59
C ILE A 15 15.50 -44.05 14.77
N ALA A 16 14.41 -44.66 14.28
CA ALA A 16 13.37 -43.96 13.53
C ALA A 16 12.69 -42.86 14.38
N GLY A 17 12.42 -43.12 15.66
CA GLY A 17 11.90 -42.10 16.58
C GLY A 17 12.88 -40.95 16.83
N GLY A 18 14.18 -41.24 16.93
CA GLY A 18 15.22 -40.19 17.04
C GLY A 18 15.31 -39.32 15.80
N ILE A 19 15.23 -39.91 14.60
CA ILE A 19 15.22 -39.15 13.34
C ILE A 19 13.96 -38.26 13.26
N LEU A 20 12.79 -38.78 13.61
CA LEU A 20 11.54 -38.00 13.63
C LEU A 20 11.62 -36.82 14.61
N LEU A 21 12.20 -37.00 15.80
CA LEU A 21 12.40 -35.91 16.76
C LEU A 21 13.37 -34.84 16.25
N LEU A 22 14.47 -35.25 15.60
CA LEU A 22 15.41 -34.30 14.99
C LEU A 22 14.76 -33.54 13.83
N ALA A 23 13.99 -34.22 12.98
CA ALA A 23 13.24 -33.58 11.90
C ALA A 23 12.21 -32.59 12.45
N ALA A 24 11.45 -32.97 13.48
CA ALA A 24 10.49 -32.08 14.14
C ALA A 24 11.18 -30.85 14.77
N ALA A 25 12.32 -31.03 15.43
CA ALA A 25 13.10 -29.94 16.01
C ALA A 25 13.65 -28.99 14.92
N ALA A 26 14.13 -29.54 13.80
CA ALA A 26 14.58 -28.74 12.66
C ALA A 26 13.43 -27.94 12.03
N CYS A 27 12.26 -28.55 11.83
CA CYS A 27 11.07 -27.85 11.34
C CYS A 27 10.63 -26.73 12.31
N PHE A 28 10.65 -27.00 13.61
CA PHE A 28 10.29 -26.01 14.62
C PHE A 28 11.29 -24.84 14.65
N ALA A 29 12.59 -25.12 14.58
CA ALA A 29 13.62 -24.08 14.52
C ALA A 29 13.50 -23.23 13.24
N PHE A 30 13.20 -23.85 12.10
CA PHE A 30 12.95 -23.15 10.84
C PHE A 30 11.69 -22.27 10.89
N ALA A 31 10.60 -22.78 11.47
CA ALA A 31 9.37 -22.00 11.67
C ALA A 31 9.61 -20.79 12.59
N LEU A 32 10.32 -20.96 13.71
CA LEU A 32 10.69 -19.86 14.60
C LEU A 32 11.60 -18.83 13.91
N PHE A 33 12.54 -19.28 13.08
CA PHE A 33 13.42 -18.40 12.34
C PHE A 33 12.66 -17.53 11.33
N ASN A 34 11.75 -18.12 10.55
CA ASN A 34 10.93 -17.36 9.60
C ASN A 34 9.96 -16.42 10.30
N TRP A 35 9.30 -16.87 11.37
CA TRP A 35 8.42 -16.02 12.17
C TRP A 35 9.15 -14.81 12.75
N LYS A 36 10.38 -15.01 13.26
CA LYS A 36 11.21 -13.90 13.75
C LYS A 36 11.57 -12.92 12.63
N ARG A 37 11.94 -13.42 11.44
CA ARG A 37 12.27 -12.57 10.29
C ARG A 37 11.08 -11.74 9.83
N GLU A 38 9.91 -12.34 9.74
CA GLU A 38 8.65 -11.67 9.39
C GLU A 38 8.34 -10.56 10.41
N LYS A 39 8.41 -10.85 11.72
CA LYS A 39 8.22 -9.83 12.76
C LYS A 39 9.26 -8.72 12.75
N THR A 40 10.52 -9.02 12.45
CA THR A 40 11.54 -7.99 12.27
C THR A 40 11.23 -7.12 11.05
N ALA A 41 10.78 -7.71 9.94
CA ALA A 41 10.42 -6.96 8.74
C ALA A 41 9.19 -6.07 8.95
N GLU A 42 8.15 -6.55 9.63
CA GLU A 42 6.98 -5.73 10.01
C GLU A 42 7.38 -4.54 10.89
N SER A 43 8.25 -4.77 11.89
CA SER A 43 8.76 -3.69 12.75
C SER A 43 9.50 -2.63 11.94
N SER A 44 10.26 -3.04 10.93
CA SER A 44 10.98 -2.13 10.03
C SER A 44 10.04 -1.15 9.30
N TYR A 45 8.87 -1.60 8.86
CA TYR A 45 7.87 -0.69 8.26
C TYR A 45 7.27 0.28 9.26
N THR A 46 7.07 -0.16 10.50
CA THR A 46 6.54 0.70 11.57
C THR A 46 7.56 1.77 11.95
N GLU A 47 8.82 1.36 12.13
CA GLU A 47 9.94 2.24 12.42
C GLU A 47 10.16 3.25 11.28
N LEU A 48 10.11 2.80 10.03
CA LEU A 48 10.22 3.69 8.86
C LEU A 48 9.08 4.71 8.83
N LYS A 49 7.84 4.29 9.11
CA LYS A 49 6.70 5.21 9.18
C LYS A 49 6.95 6.30 10.23
N GLU A 50 7.39 5.92 11.44
CA GLU A 50 7.71 6.90 12.49
C GLU A 50 8.84 7.83 12.03
N GLU A 51 9.91 7.30 11.46
CA GLU A 51 11.06 8.07 10.96
C GLU A 51 10.68 9.12 9.91
N VAL A 52 9.86 8.75 8.92
CA VAL A 52 9.48 9.66 7.82
C VAL A 52 8.37 10.64 8.17
N THR A 53 7.67 10.45 9.31
CA THR A 53 6.59 11.34 9.77
C THR A 53 7.02 12.27 10.92
N GLU A 54 7.98 11.88 11.76
CA GLU A 54 8.42 12.65 12.93
C GLU A 54 9.13 13.97 12.58
N LYS A 55 9.59 14.17 11.34
CA LYS A 55 10.25 15.42 10.92
C LYS A 55 9.33 16.65 10.95
N GLU A 56 8.00 16.47 10.86
CA GLU A 56 7.04 17.57 11.05
C GLU A 56 7.10 18.19 12.47
N GLU A 57 7.56 17.45 13.50
CA GLU A 57 7.54 17.93 14.89
C GLU A 57 8.81 18.69 15.33
N ARG A 58 9.86 18.74 14.50
CA ARG A 58 11.08 19.49 14.86
C ARG A 58 10.96 20.93 14.34
N PRO A 59 10.84 21.95 15.21
CA PRO A 59 10.84 23.32 14.75
C PRO A 59 12.21 23.61 14.13
N GLU A 60 12.20 24.00 12.85
CA GLU A 60 13.36 24.61 12.22
C GLU A 60 13.76 25.83 13.06
N THR A 61 14.98 25.78 13.57
CA THR A 61 15.58 26.85 14.37
C THR A 61 15.50 28.17 13.62
N GLU A 62 14.75 29.11 14.20
CA GLU A 62 14.64 30.52 13.84
C GLU A 62 16.01 31.12 13.44
N GLU A 63 16.22 31.41 12.16
CA GLU A 63 17.22 32.41 11.74
C GLU A 63 16.68 33.81 12.04
N ASP A 64 17.03 34.28 13.23
CA ASP A 64 17.39 35.65 13.62
C ASP A 64 17.01 36.79 12.64
N VAL A 65 15.85 37.43 12.88
CA VAL A 65 15.55 38.78 12.38
C VAL A 65 15.28 39.68 13.59
N PRO A 66 16.07 40.75 13.83
CA PRO A 66 15.86 41.61 14.97
C PRO A 66 14.62 42.49 14.79
N GLU A 67 13.78 42.41 15.82
CA GLU A 67 12.59 43.22 16.12
C GLU A 67 12.95 44.71 16.37
N GLU A 68 12.30 45.63 15.66
CA GLU A 68 12.07 47.00 16.14
C GLU A 68 10.59 47.39 15.96
N THR A 69 10.02 47.91 17.05
CA THR A 69 8.70 48.57 17.19
C THR A 69 8.90 49.81 18.07
N PRO A 70 7.89 50.70 18.31
CA PRO A 70 6.71 51.12 17.52
C PRO A 70 6.43 52.66 17.60
N GLU A 71 5.56 53.22 16.74
CA GLU A 71 4.61 54.37 16.98
C GLU A 71 4.09 54.86 15.61
N GLU A 72 2.86 55.35 15.36
CA GLU A 72 1.69 55.82 16.12
C GLU A 72 0.47 55.83 15.14
N ALA A 73 -0.76 55.82 15.65
CA ALA A 73 -2.05 55.79 14.90
C ALA A 73 -2.61 57.21 14.61
N PRO A 74 -3.85 57.40 14.09
CA PRO A 74 -4.55 56.87 12.89
C PRO A 74 -5.17 57.99 12.01
N GLU A 75 -5.62 57.70 10.77
CA GLU A 75 -6.73 58.46 10.13
C GLU A 75 -7.38 57.71 8.92
N GLU A 76 -8.61 58.09 8.59
CA GLU A 76 -9.71 57.28 8.03
C GLU A 76 -9.86 57.20 6.48
N THR A 77 -10.21 56.00 5.97
CA THR A 77 -11.11 55.61 4.82
C THR A 77 -10.98 56.24 3.40
N PRO A 78 -11.58 55.66 2.32
CA PRO A 78 -11.89 54.26 1.96
C PRO A 78 -11.38 53.87 0.54
N THR A 79 -11.52 52.58 0.16
CA THR A 79 -11.44 52.03 -1.23
C THR A 79 -10.10 51.37 -1.62
N ALA A 80 -10.07 50.04 -1.56
CA ALA A 80 -9.53 49.15 -2.59
C ALA A 80 -9.95 47.72 -2.24
N ALA A 81 -10.45 46.97 -3.23
CA ALA A 81 -10.69 45.54 -3.10
C ALA A 81 -9.36 44.83 -2.73
N PRO A 82 -9.37 43.77 -1.91
CA PRO A 82 -8.16 42.98 -1.74
C PRO A 82 -7.98 42.18 -3.03
N GLU A 83 -7.02 42.60 -3.86
CA GLU A 83 -6.38 41.67 -4.79
C GLU A 83 -5.63 40.68 -3.91
N VAL A 84 -6.29 39.54 -3.65
CA VAL A 84 -5.65 38.37 -3.07
C VAL A 84 -4.67 37.87 -4.11
N SER A 85 -3.42 38.33 -4.00
CA SER A 85 -2.28 37.71 -4.64
C SER A 85 -2.09 36.33 -4.03
N SER A 86 -2.78 35.34 -4.60
CA SER A 86 -2.57 33.94 -4.29
C SER A 86 -1.29 33.48 -4.98
N GLU A 87 -0.13 33.70 -4.34
CA GLU A 87 0.98 32.79 -4.56
C GLU A 87 0.52 31.41 -4.07
N PRO A 88 0.62 30.35 -4.90
CA PRO A 88 0.28 29.02 -4.43
C PRO A 88 1.26 28.67 -3.31
N GLU A 89 0.74 28.35 -2.12
CA GLU A 89 1.56 27.74 -1.08
C GLU A 89 2.25 26.52 -1.70
N SER A 90 3.59 26.48 -1.61
CA SER A 90 4.36 25.37 -2.11
C SER A 90 3.98 24.12 -1.32
N TYR A 91 3.54 23.07 -2.00
CA TYR A 91 3.23 21.80 -1.35
C TYR A 91 4.47 21.27 -0.62
N GLU A 92 4.29 20.92 0.65
CA GLU A 92 5.24 20.15 1.44
C GLU A 92 4.60 18.79 1.77
N SER A 93 5.33 17.72 1.52
CA SER A 93 4.84 16.37 1.78
C SER A 93 4.90 16.05 3.27
N ALA A 94 3.86 15.39 3.78
CA ALA A 94 3.85 14.81 5.13
C ALA A 94 4.78 13.58 5.28
N VAL A 95 5.56 13.25 4.24
CA VAL A 95 6.51 12.14 4.20
C VAL A 95 7.89 12.71 3.88
N ASP A 96 8.88 12.44 4.74
CA ASP A 96 10.28 12.73 4.43
C ASP A 96 10.83 11.76 3.37
N PHE A 97 10.75 12.18 2.11
CA PHE A 97 11.27 11.40 0.99
C PHE A 97 12.79 11.25 0.99
N GLU A 98 13.54 12.18 1.60
CA GLU A 98 14.99 12.04 1.70
C GLU A 98 15.35 10.85 2.59
N ALA A 99 14.75 10.76 3.79
CA ALA A 99 14.91 9.62 4.69
C ALA A 99 14.39 8.31 4.06
N LEU A 100 13.27 8.37 3.35
CA LEU A 100 12.74 7.21 2.63
C LEU A 100 13.72 6.67 1.58
N TRP A 101 14.35 7.56 0.79
CA TRP A 101 15.33 7.16 -0.23
C TRP A 101 16.66 6.68 0.36
N GLU A 102 17.06 7.21 1.52
CA GLU A 102 18.20 6.65 2.26
C GLU A 102 17.94 5.20 2.66
N ARG A 103 16.69 4.85 3.01
CA ARG A 103 16.30 3.48 3.30
C ARG A 103 16.26 2.61 2.05
N ASN A 104 15.55 3.07 1.02
CA ASN A 104 15.47 2.38 -0.27
C ASN A 104 15.10 3.34 -1.41
N ALA A 105 16.03 3.53 -2.35
CA ALA A 105 15.85 4.38 -3.52
C ALA A 105 14.81 3.90 -4.54
N ASP A 106 14.33 2.65 -4.44
CA ASP A 106 13.22 2.15 -5.28
C ASP A 106 11.84 2.61 -4.76
N ALA A 107 11.75 3.18 -3.55
CA ALA A 107 10.52 3.79 -3.04
C ALA A 107 10.30 5.16 -3.68
N TYR A 108 9.13 5.38 -4.26
CA TYR A 108 8.86 6.59 -5.06
C TYR A 108 7.59 7.34 -4.65
N ALA A 109 6.72 6.70 -3.87
CA ALA A 109 5.48 7.28 -3.38
C ALA A 109 5.12 6.64 -2.03
N TRP A 110 4.11 7.19 -1.37
CA TRP A 110 3.56 6.63 -0.13
C TRP A 110 2.05 6.53 -0.23
N ILE A 111 1.46 5.42 0.19
CA ILE A 111 0.00 5.22 0.23
C ILE A 111 -0.51 5.24 1.65
N ARG A 112 -1.59 5.98 1.88
CA ARG A 112 -2.33 6.00 3.14
C ARG A 112 -3.82 5.87 2.92
N ILE A 113 -4.48 5.10 3.78
CA ILE A 113 -5.94 5.10 3.93
C ILE A 113 -6.23 5.36 5.40
N GLU A 114 -6.70 6.57 5.69
CA GLU A 114 -6.98 7.04 7.05
C GLU A 114 -7.93 6.08 7.80
N GLY A 115 -7.63 5.83 9.07
CA GLY A 115 -8.38 4.89 9.90
C GLY A 115 -8.15 3.40 9.60
N THR A 116 -7.17 3.06 8.76
CA THR A 116 -6.78 1.67 8.49
C THR A 116 -5.30 1.41 8.80
N ALA A 117 -4.85 0.15 8.66
CA ALA A 117 -3.44 -0.21 8.76
C ALA A 117 -2.63 0.13 7.49
N ILE A 118 -3.27 0.59 6.41
CA ILE A 118 -2.60 0.91 5.15
C ILE A 118 -1.94 2.28 5.27
N ASP A 119 -0.64 2.26 5.50
CA ASP A 119 0.23 3.44 5.60
C ASP A 119 1.67 3.00 5.29
N TYR A 120 1.98 2.92 3.99
CA TYR A 120 3.17 2.20 3.49
C TYR A 120 3.83 2.92 2.31
N PRO A 121 5.16 2.75 2.13
CA PRO A 121 5.83 3.18 0.92
C PRO A 121 5.43 2.30 -0.27
N ILE A 122 5.36 2.89 -1.46
CA ILE A 122 5.17 2.21 -2.73
C ILE A 122 6.53 2.12 -3.43
N LEU A 123 6.94 0.89 -3.74
CA LEU A 123 8.20 0.59 -4.40
C LEU A 123 7.99 0.14 -5.84
N GLN A 124 8.98 0.36 -6.69
CA GLN A 124 8.99 -0.19 -8.04
C GLN A 124 10.42 -0.59 -8.41
N LYS A 125 10.60 -1.83 -8.89
CA LYS A 125 11.92 -2.32 -9.29
C LYS A 125 12.09 -2.28 -10.80
N ASP A 126 13.02 -1.44 -11.26
CA ASP A 126 13.34 -1.36 -12.69
C ASP A 126 13.77 -2.72 -13.26
N GLY A 127 13.08 -3.14 -14.32
CA GLY A 127 13.32 -4.40 -15.02
C GLY A 127 12.90 -5.66 -14.28
N ASN A 128 12.19 -5.57 -13.16
CA ASN A 128 11.68 -6.73 -12.42
C ASN A 128 10.37 -6.44 -11.66
N ASP A 129 9.26 -6.60 -12.35
CA ASP A 129 7.91 -6.30 -11.86
C ASP A 129 7.52 -7.06 -10.58
N ASP A 130 8.02 -8.28 -10.38
CA ASP A 130 7.64 -9.12 -9.23
C ASP A 130 8.65 -9.05 -8.06
N TYR A 131 9.70 -8.22 -8.15
CA TYR A 131 10.78 -8.21 -7.16
C TYR A 131 10.27 -7.99 -5.73
N TYR A 132 9.36 -7.03 -5.56
CA TYR A 132 8.82 -6.62 -4.27
C TYR A 132 7.65 -7.47 -3.78
N LEU A 133 7.19 -8.45 -4.58
CA LEU A 133 6.20 -9.42 -4.14
C LEU A 133 6.71 -10.21 -2.93
N ASN A 134 7.99 -10.63 -2.91
CA ASN A 134 8.58 -11.36 -1.79
C ASN A 134 9.89 -10.72 -1.31
N THR A 135 9.96 -9.39 -1.38
CA THR A 135 11.09 -8.63 -0.89
C THR A 135 10.56 -7.44 -0.11
N THR A 136 11.12 -7.23 1.08
CA THR A 136 10.80 -6.11 1.96
C THR A 136 11.54 -4.84 1.52
N ILE A 137 11.15 -3.69 2.06
CA ILE A 137 11.86 -2.42 1.84
C ILE A 137 13.36 -2.50 2.16
N ASP A 138 13.77 -3.39 3.06
CA ASP A 138 15.17 -3.61 3.46
C ASP A 138 15.95 -4.55 2.54
N GLY A 139 15.35 -4.93 1.41
CA GLY A 139 15.90 -5.93 0.49
C GLY A 139 15.91 -7.35 1.06
N GLN A 140 15.25 -7.59 2.20
CA GLN A 140 15.16 -8.95 2.78
C GLN A 140 14.07 -9.74 2.07
N SER A 141 14.42 -10.94 1.59
CA SER A 141 13.47 -11.82 0.92
C SER A 141 12.51 -12.49 1.92
N GLY A 142 11.22 -12.48 1.61
CA GLY A 142 10.14 -13.11 2.38
C GLY A 142 9.00 -12.16 2.68
N LEU A 143 8.12 -12.60 3.59
CA LEU A 143 7.01 -11.81 4.10
C LEU A 143 7.50 -10.66 5.03
N PRO A 144 6.75 -9.54 5.09
CA PRO A 144 5.46 -9.30 4.44
C PRO A 144 5.56 -8.86 2.95
N GLY A 145 6.74 -8.90 2.33
CA GLY A 145 6.97 -8.29 1.01
C GLY A 145 6.95 -6.76 1.12
N SER A 146 6.52 -6.07 0.07
CA SER A 146 6.28 -4.62 0.06
C SER A 146 4.98 -4.27 -0.67
N ILE A 147 4.52 -3.02 -0.56
CA ILE A 147 3.53 -2.45 -1.48
C ILE A 147 4.28 -1.98 -2.74
N PHE A 148 3.83 -2.38 -3.92
CA PHE A 148 4.59 -2.14 -5.14
C PHE A 148 3.74 -1.96 -6.40
N THR A 149 4.36 -1.41 -7.44
CA THR A 149 3.80 -1.31 -8.80
C THR A 149 4.71 -1.98 -9.81
N GLU A 150 4.17 -2.27 -10.99
CA GLU A 150 4.90 -2.79 -12.15
C GLU A 150 5.49 -1.63 -12.98
N THR A 151 6.58 -1.89 -13.71
CA THR A 151 7.33 -0.90 -14.49
C THR A 151 6.56 -0.26 -15.64
N VAL A 152 5.43 -0.84 -16.05
CA VAL A 152 4.49 -0.24 -17.01
C VAL A 152 3.71 0.95 -16.42
N SER A 153 3.57 1.00 -15.10
CA SER A 153 2.98 2.13 -14.38
C SER A 153 4.03 3.22 -14.17
N ALA A 154 3.73 4.42 -14.65
CA ALA A 154 4.53 5.61 -14.40
C ALA A 154 4.47 5.99 -12.93
N ARG A 155 5.63 6.38 -12.39
CA ARG A 155 5.80 6.71 -10.97
C ARG A 155 5.09 8.01 -10.55
N ASP A 156 4.71 8.84 -11.52
CA ASP A 156 3.97 10.09 -11.32
C ASP A 156 2.45 9.92 -11.36
N PHE A 157 1.95 8.68 -11.46
CA PHE A 157 0.52 8.36 -11.55
C PHE A 157 -0.19 8.97 -12.78
N SER A 158 0.56 9.27 -13.84
CA SER A 158 0.00 9.84 -15.07
C SER A 158 -0.76 8.83 -15.95
N ASN A 159 -0.64 7.52 -15.72
CA ASN A 159 -1.43 6.50 -16.41
C ASN A 159 -2.93 6.68 -16.16
N TYR A 160 -3.77 6.12 -17.04
CA TYR A 160 -5.21 6.08 -16.77
C TYR A 160 -5.53 5.22 -15.54
N ASN A 161 -4.87 4.07 -15.36
CA ASN A 161 -4.99 3.25 -14.16
C ASN A 161 -3.60 2.83 -13.69
N THR A 162 -3.26 3.11 -12.43
CA THR A 162 -2.05 2.60 -11.77
C THR A 162 -2.43 1.45 -10.85
N VAL A 163 -1.96 0.24 -11.17
CA VAL A 163 -2.24 -0.96 -10.36
C VAL A 163 -1.17 -1.09 -9.28
N ILE A 164 -1.61 -1.11 -8.02
CA ILE A 164 -0.75 -1.24 -6.85
C ILE A 164 -1.04 -2.58 -6.18
N TYR A 165 0.01 -3.33 -5.90
CA TYR A 165 -0.08 -4.69 -5.35
C TYR A 165 0.39 -4.73 -3.90
N GLY A 166 -0.21 -5.62 -3.12
CA GLY A 166 0.18 -5.87 -1.74
C GLY A 166 -0.40 -7.17 -1.19
N HIS A 167 0.30 -7.78 -0.23
CA HIS A 167 -0.16 -9.02 0.39
C HIS A 167 -1.39 -8.82 1.28
N ASN A 168 -2.22 -9.86 1.33
CA ASN A 168 -3.28 -10.01 2.32
C ASN A 168 -2.71 -10.77 3.53
N MET A 169 -2.11 -10.04 4.47
CA MET A 169 -1.44 -10.62 5.62
C MET A 169 -2.44 -11.05 6.72
N ARG A 170 -2.16 -12.16 7.39
CA ARG A 170 -3.04 -12.72 8.43
C ARG A 170 -3.13 -11.88 9.69
N ASP A 171 -2.14 -11.03 9.94
CA ASP A 171 -2.10 -10.15 11.09
C ASP A 171 -2.74 -8.78 10.83
N GLY A 172 -3.30 -8.57 9.64
CA GLY A 172 -3.98 -7.33 9.25
C GLY A 172 -3.06 -6.29 8.62
N SER A 173 -1.76 -6.55 8.49
CA SER A 173 -0.81 -5.66 7.82
C SER A 173 -0.96 -5.66 6.29
N MET A 174 -0.24 -4.75 5.64
CA MET A 174 -0.22 -4.58 4.18
C MET A 174 -1.63 -4.31 3.65
N PHE A 175 -2.09 -5.03 2.63
CA PHE A 175 -3.40 -4.84 1.99
C PHE A 175 -4.50 -5.72 2.58
N ALA A 176 -4.29 -6.34 3.74
CA ALA A 176 -5.33 -7.12 4.41
C ALA A 176 -6.59 -6.28 4.71
N ALA A 177 -6.43 -5.01 5.07
CA ALA A 177 -7.54 -4.09 5.36
C ALA A 177 -8.44 -3.83 4.14
N LEU A 178 -7.99 -4.09 2.91
CA LEU A 178 -8.82 -3.89 1.72
C LEU A 178 -10.09 -4.76 1.73
N HIS A 179 -10.05 -5.93 2.39
CA HIS A 179 -11.21 -6.82 2.50
C HIS A 179 -12.35 -6.21 3.32
N ASN A 180 -12.09 -5.18 4.13
CA ASN A 180 -13.13 -4.47 4.87
C ASN A 180 -14.09 -3.70 3.94
N TYR A 181 -13.63 -3.32 2.74
CA TYR A 181 -14.48 -2.67 1.73
C TYR A 181 -15.56 -3.58 1.13
N ALA A 182 -15.64 -4.85 1.55
CA ALA A 182 -16.81 -5.68 1.30
C ALA A 182 -18.07 -5.17 2.04
N ASP A 183 -17.90 -4.26 3.00
CA ASP A 183 -18.97 -3.52 3.67
C ASP A 183 -19.06 -2.10 3.10
N ILE A 184 -20.23 -1.73 2.58
CA ILE A 184 -20.49 -0.38 2.05
C ILE A 184 -20.34 0.70 3.13
N ASN A 185 -20.67 0.42 4.39
CA ASN A 185 -20.52 1.42 5.46
C ASN A 185 -19.04 1.73 5.71
N PHE A 186 -18.17 0.72 5.61
CA PHE A 186 -16.73 0.92 5.71
C PHE A 186 -16.21 1.79 4.56
N MET A 187 -16.74 1.61 3.34
CA MET A 187 -16.41 2.46 2.19
C MET A 187 -16.86 3.92 2.41
N GLU A 188 -18.00 4.14 3.06
CA GLU A 188 -18.49 5.48 3.41
C GLU A 188 -17.68 6.13 4.53
N GLU A 189 -17.21 5.35 5.52
CA GLU A 189 -16.38 5.83 6.63
C GLU A 189 -14.92 6.08 6.22
N HIS A 190 -14.40 5.33 5.24
CA HIS A 190 -13.03 5.43 4.73
C HIS A 190 -13.01 5.62 3.20
N PRO A 191 -13.55 6.73 2.67
CA PRO A 191 -13.79 6.87 1.22
C PRO A 191 -12.54 7.22 0.41
N TYR A 192 -11.45 7.65 1.05
CA TYR A 192 -10.30 8.24 0.37
C TYR A 192 -9.02 7.43 0.53
N ILE A 193 -8.24 7.39 -0.54
CA ILE A 193 -6.86 6.92 -0.59
C ILE A 193 -5.97 8.14 -0.88
N GLU A 194 -4.99 8.37 -0.03
CA GLU A 194 -3.98 9.41 -0.24
C GLU A 194 -2.71 8.78 -0.82
N ILE A 195 -2.20 9.39 -1.88
CA ILE A 195 -0.89 9.10 -2.46
C ILE A 195 -0.02 10.33 -2.27
N PHE A 196 1.04 10.19 -1.47
CA PHE A 196 2.04 11.23 -1.34
C PHE A 196 3.15 11.00 -2.36
N LEU A 197 3.48 12.05 -3.10
CA LEU A 197 4.67 12.18 -3.92
C LEU A 197 5.56 13.29 -3.32
N PRO A 198 6.84 13.38 -3.74
CA PRO A 198 7.74 14.43 -3.25
C PRO A 198 7.24 15.85 -3.49
N ASP A 199 6.48 16.06 -4.58
CA ASP A 199 6.10 17.38 -5.11
C ASP A 199 4.58 17.64 -5.11
N GLN A 200 3.77 16.63 -4.82
CA GLN A 200 2.31 16.76 -4.70
C GLN A 200 1.68 15.65 -3.87
N LYS A 201 0.46 15.89 -3.41
CA LYS A 201 -0.43 14.85 -2.85
C LYS A 201 -1.58 14.62 -3.81
N LEU A 202 -1.85 13.36 -4.13
CA LEU A 202 -3.00 12.95 -4.93
C LEU A 202 -4.04 12.28 -4.02
N ILE A 203 -5.31 12.64 -4.20
CA ILE A 203 -6.41 12.04 -3.47
C ILE A 203 -7.26 11.25 -4.44
N TYR A 204 -7.60 10.01 -4.07
CA TYR A 204 -8.48 9.14 -4.84
C TYR A 204 -9.70 8.77 -4.00
N GLU A 205 -10.89 8.90 -4.59
CA GLU A 205 -12.16 8.48 -4.00
C GLU A 205 -12.52 7.06 -4.46
N ILE A 206 -12.71 6.16 -3.49
CA ILE A 206 -13.09 4.78 -3.72
C ILE A 206 -14.53 4.72 -4.22
N PHE A 207 -14.73 4.01 -5.32
CA PHE A 207 -16.07 3.76 -5.86
C PHE A 207 -16.38 2.27 -6.03
N ALA A 208 -15.39 1.38 -5.95
CA ALA A 208 -15.62 -0.05 -6.09
C ALA A 208 -14.65 -0.88 -5.24
N ALA A 209 -15.14 -1.99 -4.71
CA ALA A 209 -14.37 -3.05 -4.08
C ALA A 209 -14.95 -4.39 -4.55
N VAL A 210 -14.20 -5.14 -5.36
CA VAL A 210 -14.76 -6.28 -6.12
C VAL A 210 -13.86 -7.51 -6.08
N VAL A 211 -14.48 -8.67 -6.17
CA VAL A 211 -13.80 -9.91 -6.56
C VAL A 211 -13.58 -9.88 -8.08
N PHE A 212 -12.33 -10.04 -8.50
CA PHE A 212 -11.93 -10.15 -9.90
C PHE A 212 -11.15 -11.45 -10.11
N ASP A 213 -10.95 -11.88 -11.35
CA ASP A 213 -10.03 -12.98 -11.65
C ASP A 213 -8.56 -12.55 -11.42
N ASP A 214 -7.64 -13.52 -11.47
CA ASP A 214 -6.22 -13.28 -11.22
C ASP A 214 -5.42 -12.81 -12.46
N SER A 215 -6.10 -12.39 -13.53
CA SER A 215 -5.43 -11.80 -14.68
C SER A 215 -4.67 -10.53 -14.29
N ASN A 216 -3.55 -10.33 -14.96
CA ASN A 216 -2.78 -9.10 -14.80
C ASN A 216 -3.44 -8.01 -15.64
N LEU A 217 -4.06 -7.04 -14.95
CA LEU A 217 -4.84 -5.95 -15.57
C LEU A 217 -4.03 -5.16 -16.61
N ASN A 218 -2.72 -4.96 -16.39
CA ASN A 218 -1.85 -4.23 -17.32
C ASN A 218 -1.59 -4.98 -18.64
N PHE A 219 -1.81 -6.30 -18.67
CA PHE A 219 -1.73 -7.11 -19.89
C PHE A 219 -3.11 -7.44 -20.46
N THR A 220 -4.15 -7.40 -19.64
CA THR A 220 -5.54 -7.65 -20.06
C THR A 220 -6.12 -6.44 -20.79
N TYR A 221 -5.80 -5.21 -20.35
CA TYR A 221 -6.35 -3.96 -20.91
C TYR A 221 -5.22 -3.03 -21.38
N ASP A 222 -5.36 -2.47 -22.59
CA ASP A 222 -4.53 -1.35 -23.06
C ASP A 222 -5.17 -0.02 -22.63
N PHE A 223 -4.84 0.43 -21.43
CA PHE A 223 -5.35 1.68 -20.87
C PHE A 223 -4.93 2.95 -21.64
N SER A 224 -4.13 2.84 -22.70
CA SER A 224 -3.89 3.97 -23.61
C SER A 224 -5.10 4.28 -24.50
N GLY A 225 -5.95 3.29 -24.79
CA GLY A 225 -7.14 3.41 -25.63
C GLY A 225 -8.45 3.53 -24.85
N GLU A 226 -9.33 4.43 -25.27
CA GLU A 226 -10.64 4.67 -24.63
C GLU A 226 -11.52 3.40 -24.56
N ALA A 227 -11.52 2.58 -25.62
CA ALA A 227 -12.35 1.36 -25.66
C ALA A 227 -12.01 0.35 -24.55
N ASP A 228 -10.73 0.19 -24.23
CA ASP A 228 -10.30 -0.72 -23.16
C ASP A 228 -10.55 -0.11 -21.77
N ARG A 229 -10.54 1.23 -21.65
CA ARG A 229 -10.98 1.93 -20.44
C ARG A 229 -12.46 1.73 -20.18
N GLU A 230 -13.30 1.85 -21.20
CA GLU A 230 -14.75 1.57 -21.12
C GLU A 230 -14.98 0.10 -20.72
N SER A 231 -14.29 -0.82 -21.39
CA SER A 231 -14.43 -2.26 -21.12
C SER A 231 -14.05 -2.60 -19.68
N PHE A 232 -12.94 -2.06 -19.17
CA PHE A 232 -12.54 -2.23 -17.78
C PHE A 232 -13.61 -1.70 -16.80
N LEU A 233 -14.12 -0.48 -17.03
CA LEU A 233 -15.17 0.09 -16.18
C LEU A 233 -16.47 -0.73 -16.22
N GLU A 234 -16.84 -1.26 -17.39
CA GLU A 234 -18.00 -2.14 -17.55
C GLU A 234 -17.80 -3.47 -16.80
N ASP A 235 -16.62 -4.07 -16.85
CA ASP A 235 -16.29 -5.31 -16.13
C ASP A 235 -16.39 -5.09 -14.60
N ILE A 236 -15.88 -3.96 -14.09
CA ILE A 236 -16.02 -3.59 -12.68
C ILE A 236 -17.50 -3.38 -12.32
N ALA A 237 -18.23 -2.55 -13.07
CA ALA A 237 -19.63 -2.23 -12.79
C ALA A 237 -20.59 -3.42 -12.97
N SER A 238 -20.23 -4.39 -13.81
CA SER A 238 -21.00 -5.59 -14.08
C SER A 238 -20.72 -6.72 -13.10
N THR A 239 -19.75 -6.59 -12.20
CA THR A 239 -19.46 -7.61 -11.19
C THR A 239 -20.70 -7.87 -10.33
N ARG A 240 -21.04 -9.17 -10.13
CA ARG A 240 -22.24 -9.63 -9.39
C ARG A 240 -21.91 -10.54 -8.19
N GLU A 241 -20.65 -10.62 -7.81
CA GLU A 241 -20.23 -11.36 -6.62
C GLU A 241 -20.82 -10.73 -5.36
N MET A 242 -21.33 -11.55 -4.44
CA MET A 242 -22.11 -11.08 -3.28
C MET A 242 -21.34 -10.14 -2.35
N GLN A 243 -20.01 -10.29 -2.33
CA GLN A 243 -19.12 -9.48 -1.50
C GLN A 243 -18.71 -8.18 -2.21
N SER A 244 -18.91 -8.08 -3.52
CA SER A 244 -18.50 -6.91 -4.29
C SER A 244 -19.43 -5.73 -4.02
N VAL A 245 -18.83 -4.56 -3.78
CA VAL A 245 -19.49 -3.29 -3.56
C VAL A 245 -19.10 -2.34 -4.68
N VAL A 246 -20.10 -1.74 -5.33
CA VAL A 246 -19.89 -0.71 -6.36
C VAL A 246 -20.84 0.44 -6.08
N ASN A 247 -20.28 1.63 -5.84
CA ASN A 247 -21.04 2.86 -5.75
C ASN A 247 -21.27 3.42 -7.15
N THR A 248 -22.46 3.13 -7.70
CA THR A 248 -22.81 3.53 -9.07
C THR A 248 -22.92 5.04 -9.27
N GLU A 249 -23.12 5.81 -8.20
CA GLU A 249 -23.21 7.28 -8.27
C GLU A 249 -21.83 7.93 -8.41
N LYS A 250 -20.78 7.24 -7.99
CA LYS A 250 -19.39 7.72 -8.00
C LYS A 250 -18.53 7.09 -9.10
N LEU A 251 -19.12 6.31 -10.02
CA LEU A 251 -18.38 5.66 -11.10
C LEU A 251 -17.49 6.65 -11.85
N ALA A 252 -16.30 6.17 -12.19
CA ALA A 252 -15.38 6.90 -13.03
C ALA A 252 -15.80 6.83 -14.51
N GLY A 253 -15.37 7.82 -15.28
CA GLY A 253 -15.38 7.84 -16.74
C GLY A 253 -14.00 7.54 -17.33
N THR A 254 -13.93 7.51 -18.66
CA THR A 254 -12.73 7.19 -19.45
C THR A 254 -11.64 8.26 -19.44
N GLU A 255 -11.98 9.45 -18.97
CA GLU A 255 -11.07 10.60 -18.84
C GLU A 255 -10.54 10.77 -17.41
N ASP A 256 -11.11 10.05 -16.44
CA ASP A 256 -10.63 10.07 -15.06
C ASP A 256 -9.28 9.35 -14.92
N LYS A 257 -8.59 9.61 -13.81
CA LYS A 257 -7.39 8.88 -13.42
C LYS A 257 -7.72 7.91 -12.29
N LEU A 258 -7.28 6.67 -12.40
CA LEU A 258 -7.63 5.60 -11.49
C LEU A 258 -6.38 5.06 -10.79
N ILE A 259 -6.62 4.53 -9.59
CA ILE A 259 -5.76 3.53 -8.99
C ILE A 259 -6.57 2.27 -8.72
N THR A 260 -5.90 1.13 -8.82
CA THR A 260 -6.46 -0.18 -8.46
C THR A 260 -5.54 -0.84 -7.45
N LEU A 261 -6.01 -1.03 -6.22
CA LEU A 261 -5.30 -1.78 -5.19
C LEU A 261 -5.67 -3.26 -5.32
N SER A 262 -4.70 -4.11 -5.59
CA SER A 262 -4.90 -5.55 -5.84
C SER A 262 -4.26 -6.40 -4.75
N THR A 263 -5.05 -7.30 -4.16
CA THR A 263 -4.58 -8.26 -3.17
C THR A 263 -5.19 -9.65 -3.33
N CYS A 264 -4.60 -10.66 -2.69
CA CYS A 264 -5.07 -12.03 -2.75
C CYS A 264 -6.34 -12.25 -1.90
N ILE A 265 -7.19 -13.17 -2.36
CA ILE A 265 -8.27 -13.74 -1.56
C ILE A 265 -7.79 -15.09 -1.01
N GLY A 266 -7.72 -15.22 0.33
CA GLY A 266 -6.98 -16.31 0.99
C GLY A 266 -7.43 -17.73 0.62
N ASP A 267 -8.72 -17.94 0.36
CA ASP A 267 -9.31 -19.22 -0.04
C ASP A 267 -9.62 -19.34 -1.54
N ARG A 268 -9.33 -18.29 -2.33
CA ARG A 268 -9.61 -18.22 -3.77
C ARG A 268 -8.37 -17.71 -4.52
N PRO A 269 -7.34 -18.58 -4.74
CA PRO A 269 -6.07 -18.16 -5.33
C PRO A 269 -6.18 -17.70 -6.79
N GLU A 270 -7.22 -18.13 -7.51
CA GLU A 270 -7.53 -17.69 -8.89
C GLU A 270 -8.34 -16.37 -8.91
N ASN A 271 -8.50 -15.73 -7.76
CA ASN A 271 -9.17 -14.44 -7.66
C ASN A 271 -8.28 -13.41 -6.96
N ARG A 272 -8.58 -12.14 -7.24
CA ARG A 272 -8.05 -10.98 -6.55
C ARG A 272 -9.17 -10.16 -5.96
N TRP A 273 -8.88 -9.53 -4.84
CA TRP A 273 -9.71 -8.48 -4.27
C TRP A 273 -9.16 -7.15 -4.77
N LEU A 274 -9.98 -6.44 -5.54
CA LEU A 274 -9.63 -5.14 -6.12
C LEU A 274 -10.38 -4.04 -5.39
N VAL A 275 -9.69 -2.99 -4.98
CA VAL A 275 -10.31 -1.72 -4.58
C VAL A 275 -9.93 -0.66 -5.60
N ILE A 276 -10.93 -0.05 -6.24
CA ILE A 276 -10.75 0.90 -7.34
C ILE A 276 -11.23 2.28 -6.89
N ALA A 277 -10.40 3.27 -7.17
CA ALA A 277 -10.64 4.65 -6.80
C ALA A 277 -10.28 5.59 -7.94
N LYS A 278 -11.00 6.72 -8.05
CA LYS A 278 -10.79 7.76 -9.05
C LYS A 278 -10.17 9.00 -8.41
N GLN A 279 -9.25 9.65 -9.11
CA GLN A 279 -8.58 10.85 -8.63
C GLN A 279 -9.59 12.00 -8.53
N ILE A 280 -9.50 12.78 -7.45
CA ILE A 280 -10.28 14.00 -7.25
C ILE A 280 -9.34 15.17 -6.98
N GLU A 281 -9.75 16.37 -7.39
CA GLU A 281 -8.93 17.59 -7.22
C GLU A 281 -8.92 18.09 -5.76
N ASN A 282 -9.97 17.81 -4.97
CA ASN A 282 -10.07 18.11 -3.54
C ASN A 282 -10.99 17.09 -2.85
N ALA A 283 -10.65 16.68 -1.62
CA ALA A 283 -11.59 15.97 -0.75
C ALA A 283 -12.59 16.96 -0.14
N GLU A 284 -13.90 16.68 -0.22
CA GLU A 284 -14.96 17.47 0.44
C GLU A 284 -15.18 17.06 1.90
#